data_AF-A0A2W5SP92-F1
#
_entry.id   AF-A0A2W5SP92-F1
#
_cell.length_a   1.000
_cell.length_b   1.000
_cell.length_c   1.000
_cell.angle_alpha   90.00
_cell.angle_beta   90.00
_cell.angle_gamma   90.00
#
_symmetry.space_group_name_H-M   'P 1'
#
loop_
_entity.id
_entity.type
_entity.pdbx_description
1 polymer ?
#
loop_
_entity_poly.entity_id
_entity_poly.type
_entity_poly.pdbx_seq_one_letter_code
_entity_poly.pdbx_strand_id
1 'polypeptide(L)'
;MRGAPSPKVTYQAVDVRDLADLHIFAIVDDRADGERFIAQPGEITMPQMARLLKDRLGEQGRKISTMTVPDFVIKVGARFNSAMAVTNTLIGMEHHYDTSKAQRLLGWDPRPIEDTVIDAAKYTLENRAED
;
A
#
# COMPACT_ATOMS: atom_id res chain seq x y z
N MET A 1 -3.54 20.26 -14.54
CA MET A 1 -2.32 20.27 -13.69
C MET A 1 -1.71 18.87 -13.67
N ARG A 2 -0.37 18.75 -13.67
CA ARG A 2 0.31 17.48 -13.36
C ARG A 2 0.09 17.17 -11.87
N GLY A 3 0.03 15.89 -11.49
CA GLY A 3 -0.14 15.47 -10.10
C GLY A 3 0.96 16.00 -9.18
N ALA A 4 0.69 16.02 -7.88
CA ALA A 4 1.68 16.43 -6.88
C ALA A 4 2.82 15.40 -6.78
N PRO A 5 4.07 15.82 -6.48
CA PRO A 5 5.16 14.89 -6.20
C PRO A 5 4.89 14.08 -4.91
N SER A 6 5.42 12.86 -4.83
CA SER A 6 5.17 11.93 -3.71
C SER A 6 6.26 12.01 -2.63
N PRO A 7 5.93 12.05 -1.33
CA PRO A 7 6.92 11.83 -0.27
C PRO A 7 7.39 10.37 -0.27
N LYS A 8 8.57 10.09 0.30
CA LYS A 8 9.10 8.71 0.43
C LYS A 8 8.51 8.01 1.67
N VAL A 9 7.18 7.87 1.68
CA VAL A 9 6.44 7.10 2.69
C VAL A 9 6.25 5.67 2.19
N THR A 10 6.47 4.70 3.08
CA THR A 10 6.22 3.27 2.83
C THR A 10 4.83 2.92 3.33
N TYR A 11 4.04 2.27 2.49
CA TYR A 11 2.73 1.74 2.85
C TYR A 11 2.77 0.23 2.90
N GLN A 12 2.11 -0.31 3.91
CA GLN A 12 1.84 -1.72 4.06
C GLN A 12 0.37 -1.92 3.74
N ALA A 13 0.07 -2.79 2.79
CA ALA A 13 -1.29 -3.04 2.37
C ALA A 13 -1.50 -4.53 2.13
N VAL A 14 -2.75 -4.95 2.30
CA VAL A 14 -3.23 -6.29 1.98
C VAL A 14 -4.52 -6.13 1.17
N ASP A 15 -4.70 -6.98 0.17
CA ASP A 15 -5.97 -7.04 -0.54
C ASP A 15 -7.06 -7.53 0.41
N VAL A 16 -8.23 -6.88 0.38
CA VAL A 16 -9.36 -7.27 1.23
C VAL A 16 -9.84 -8.70 0.95
N ARG A 17 -9.65 -9.19 -0.27
CA ARG A 17 -9.94 -10.58 -0.65
C ARG A 17 -9.00 -11.56 0.04
N ASP A 18 -7.69 -11.26 0.03
CA ASP A 18 -6.68 -12.11 0.67
C ASP A 18 -6.82 -12.09 2.20
N LEU A 19 -7.20 -10.94 2.76
CA LEU A 19 -7.49 -10.84 4.18
C LEU A 19 -8.70 -11.69 4.56
N ALA A 20 -9.76 -11.68 3.75
CA ALA A 20 -10.93 -12.52 3.98
C ALA A 20 -10.58 -14.01 3.90
N ASP A 21 -9.78 -14.42 2.91
CA ASP A 21 -9.29 -15.80 2.79
C ASP A 21 -8.52 -16.23 4.04
N LEU A 22 -7.59 -15.39 4.54
CA LEU A 22 -6.85 -15.68 5.76
C LEU A 22 -7.75 -15.81 7.00
N HIS A 23 -8.79 -14.98 7.11
CA HIS A 23 -9.78 -15.09 8.18
C HIS A 23 -10.53 -16.42 8.10
N ILE A 24 -10.96 -16.83 6.90
CA ILE A 24 -11.64 -18.10 6.70
C ILE A 24 -10.72 -19.25 7.07
N PHE A 25 -9.46 -19.25 6.60
CA PHE A 25 -8.48 -20.28 6.95
C PHE A 25 -8.26 -20.39 8.45
N ALA A 26 -8.18 -19.25 9.15
CA ALA A 26 -8.03 -19.24 10.61
C ALA A 26 -9.27 -19.75 11.36
N ILE A 27 -10.45 -19.72 10.75
CA ILE A 27 -11.70 -20.25 11.34
C ILE A 27 -11.83 -21.75 11.10
N VAL A 28 -11.43 -22.24 9.92
CA VAL A 28 -11.71 -23.62 9.49
C VAL A 28 -10.58 -24.61 9.75
N ASP A 29 -9.34 -24.13 9.91
CA ASP A 29 -8.17 -24.98 10.09
C ASP A 29 -7.81 -25.10 11.57
N ASP A 30 -7.91 -26.31 12.13
CA ASP A 30 -7.59 -26.58 13.55
C ASP A 30 -6.15 -26.18 13.92
N ARG A 31 -5.22 -26.10 12.95
CA ARG A 31 -3.84 -25.64 13.19
C ARG A 31 -3.76 -24.15 13.51
N ALA A 32 -4.84 -23.40 13.32
CA ALA A 32 -4.94 -22.00 13.68
C ALA A 32 -5.34 -21.76 15.14
N ASP A 33 -5.78 -22.79 15.88
CA ASP A 33 -6.24 -22.62 17.26
C ASP A 33 -5.14 -22.05 18.17
N GLY A 34 -5.48 -21.00 18.91
CA GLY A 34 -4.53 -20.25 19.74
C GLY A 34 -3.47 -19.44 18.98
N GLU A 35 -3.47 -19.46 17.64
CA GLU A 35 -2.45 -18.80 16.84
C GLU A 35 -2.83 -17.40 16.38
N ARG A 36 -1.81 -16.54 16.24
CA ARG A 36 -1.92 -15.21 15.61
C ARG A 36 -1.18 -15.16 14.29
N PHE A 37 -1.79 -14.52 13.29
CA PHE A 37 -1.24 -14.37 11.94
C PHE A 37 -1.17 -12.88 11.54
N ILE A 38 -0.12 -12.49 10.83
CA ILE A 38 0.03 -11.15 10.28
C ILE A 38 -0.39 -11.19 8.81
N ALA A 39 -1.40 -10.38 8.47
CA ALA A 39 -1.94 -10.28 7.12
C ALA A 39 -1.26 -9.16 6.33
N GLN A 40 0.04 -9.27 6.10
CA GLN A 40 0.79 -8.26 5.34
C GLN A 40 1.72 -8.90 4.30
N PRO A 41 1.26 -9.04 3.04
CA PRO A 41 2.02 -9.72 2.01
C PRO A 41 3.22 -8.93 1.48
N GLY A 42 3.20 -7.61 1.63
CA GLY A 42 4.25 -6.76 1.09
C GLY A 42 4.11 -5.30 1.50
N GLU A 43 5.00 -4.49 0.93
CA GLU A 43 5.06 -3.05 1.14
C GLU A 43 5.33 -2.34 -0.19
N ILE A 44 4.90 -1.09 -0.29
CA ILE A 44 5.12 -0.25 -1.46
C ILE A 44 5.30 1.20 -1.03
N THR A 45 6.34 1.85 -1.52
CA THR A 45 6.51 3.29 -1.29
C THR A 45 5.58 4.10 -2.17
N MET A 46 5.12 5.27 -1.71
CA MET A 46 4.30 6.17 -2.52
C MET A 46 4.90 6.50 -3.90
N PRO A 47 6.23 6.73 -4.03
CA PRO A 47 6.85 6.92 -5.34
C PRO A 47 6.88 5.65 -6.21
N GLN A 48 7.01 4.46 -5.63
CA GLN A 48 6.85 3.19 -6.38
C GLN A 48 5.42 3.04 -6.86
N MET A 49 4.44 3.30 -6.00
CA MET A 49 3.02 3.27 -6.35
C MET A 49 2.69 4.25 -7.48
N ALA A 50 3.19 5.48 -7.42
CA ALA A 50 2.99 6.48 -8.47
C ALA A 50 3.58 6.05 -9.82
N ARG A 51 4.78 5.42 -9.81
CA ARG A 51 5.38 4.83 -11.02
C ARG A 51 4.55 3.67 -11.56
N LEU A 52 4.21 2.72 -10.71
CA LEU A 52 3.38 1.57 -11.06
C LEU A 52 2.06 1.99 -11.72
N LEU A 53 1.34 2.94 -11.10
CA LEU A 53 0.09 3.45 -11.65
C LEU A 53 0.28 4.15 -12.99
N LYS A 54 1.35 4.96 -13.12
CA LYS A 54 1.65 5.66 -14.39
C LYS A 54 1.95 4.68 -15.52
N ASP A 55 2.68 3.60 -15.22
CA ASP A 55 3.10 2.61 -16.21
C ASP A 55 1.94 1.68 -16.62
N ARG A 56 1.04 1.36 -15.69
CA ARG A 56 -0.02 0.35 -15.90
C ARG A 56 -1.39 0.91 -16.29
N LEU A 57 -1.67 2.20 -16.06
CA LEU A 57 -2.97 2.81 -16.37
C LEU A 57 -3.02 3.53 -17.73
N GLY A 58 -1.94 3.52 -18.51
CA GLY A 58 -1.90 4.15 -19.83
C GLY A 58 -2.33 5.62 -19.81
N GLU A 59 -3.25 6.00 -20.70
CA GLU A 59 -3.74 7.39 -20.81
C GLU A 59 -4.39 7.90 -19.52
N GLN A 60 -5.08 7.04 -18.76
CA GLN A 60 -5.68 7.42 -17.47
C GLN A 60 -4.61 7.78 -16.43
N GLY A 61 -3.42 7.17 -16.50
CA GLY A 61 -2.27 7.43 -15.64
C GLY A 61 -1.41 8.64 -16.06
N ARG A 62 -1.64 9.24 -17.24
CA ARG A 62 -0.73 10.25 -17.83
C ARG A 62 -0.47 11.47 -16.93
N LYS A 63 -1.45 11.85 -16.10
CA LYS A 63 -1.36 13.00 -15.19
C LYS A 63 -0.61 12.69 -13.89
N ILE A 64 -0.31 11.42 -13.60
CA ILE A 64 0.39 11.02 -12.38
C ILE A 64 1.84 11.53 -12.43
N SER A 65 2.25 12.18 -11.34
CA SER A 65 3.64 12.61 -11.16
C SER A 65 4.45 11.50 -10.50
N THR A 66 5.62 11.22 -11.06
CA THR A 66 6.58 10.24 -10.53
C THR A 66 7.75 10.90 -9.80
N MET A 67 7.68 12.22 -9.62
CA MET A 67 8.70 12.96 -8.86
C MET A 67 8.56 12.66 -7.38
N THR A 68 9.68 12.53 -6.69
CA THR A 68 9.74 12.33 -5.24
C THR A 68 10.10 13.63 -4.55
N VAL A 69 9.37 14.00 -3.48
CA VAL A 69 9.75 15.11 -2.61
C VAL A 69 10.93 14.66 -1.75
N PRO A 70 12.07 15.38 -1.73
CA PRO A 70 13.18 15.07 -0.82
C PRO A 70 12.77 15.22 0.64
N ASP A 71 13.22 14.30 1.50
CA ASP A 71 12.87 14.26 2.93
C ASP A 71 13.17 15.57 3.67
N PHE A 72 14.24 16.28 3.31
CA PHE A 72 14.57 17.57 3.95
C PHE A 72 13.51 18.63 3.71
N VAL A 73 12.86 18.62 2.54
CA VAL A 73 11.75 19.54 2.23
C VAL A 73 10.57 19.23 3.15
N ILE A 74 10.26 17.95 3.35
CA ILE A 74 9.23 17.50 4.30
C ILE A 74 9.57 17.97 5.73
N LYS A 75 10.80 17.71 6.19
CA LYS A 75 11.29 18.06 7.53
C LYS A 75 11.25 19.56 7.82
N VAL A 76 11.62 20.40 6.85
CA VAL A 76 11.58 21.86 7.01
C VAL A 76 10.13 22.36 6.96
N GLY A 77 9.34 21.92 5.98
CA GLY A 77 7.96 22.35 5.80
C GLY A 77 7.01 21.90 6.91
N ALA A 78 7.34 20.81 7.63
CA ALA A 78 6.60 20.32 8.80
C ALA A 78 6.42 21.38 9.91
N ARG A 79 7.30 22.38 9.99
CA ARG A 79 7.17 23.49 10.96
C ARG A 79 6.05 24.48 10.62
N PHE A 80 5.61 24.50 9.36
CA PHE A 80 4.70 25.50 8.81
C PHE A 80 3.42 24.90 8.23
N ASN A 81 3.39 23.60 7.98
CA ASN A 81 2.26 22.89 7.37
C ASN A 81 1.94 21.60 8.13
N SER A 82 0.71 21.48 8.62
CA SER A 82 0.25 20.34 9.42
C SER A 82 0.26 19.01 8.64
N ALA A 83 -0.08 19.01 7.36
CA ALA A 83 -0.02 17.80 6.53
C ALA A 83 1.43 17.31 6.33
N MET A 84 2.39 18.23 6.18
CA MET A 84 3.81 17.90 6.16
C MET A 84 4.32 17.45 7.53
N ALA A 85 3.76 17.98 8.63
CA ALA A 85 4.08 17.50 9.98
C ALA A 85 3.67 16.04 10.18
N VAL A 86 2.49 15.64 9.71
CA VAL A 86 2.05 14.23 9.70
C VAL A 86 2.95 13.40 8.79
N THR A 87 3.22 13.87 7.57
CA THR A 87 4.10 13.15 6.64
C THR A 87 5.51 12.95 7.24
N ASN A 88 6.01 13.92 8.00
CA ASN A 88 7.30 13.85 8.66
C ASN A 88 7.39 12.73 9.72
N THR A 89 6.26 12.30 10.30
CA THR A 89 6.27 11.15 11.24
C THR A 89 6.31 9.81 10.53
N LEU A 90 6.03 9.77 9.21
CA LEU A 90 5.95 8.55 8.41
C LEU A 90 7.20 8.29 7.56
N ILE A 91 7.85 9.36 7.07
CA ILE A 91 9.06 9.20 6.24
C ILE A 91 10.20 8.56 7.04
N GLY A 92 10.91 7.64 6.39
CA GLY A 92 12.01 6.89 7.02
C GLY A 92 11.56 5.75 7.93
N MET A 93 10.25 5.50 8.08
CA MET A 93 9.77 4.26 8.72
C MET A 93 10.02 3.07 7.79
N GLU A 94 10.70 2.06 8.32
CA GLU A 94 10.88 0.75 7.69
C GLU A 94 10.06 -0.30 8.43
N HIS A 95 9.53 -1.22 7.66
CA HIS A 95 8.24 -1.83 7.96
C HIS A 95 8.33 -3.33 7.68
N HIS A 96 9.21 -4.02 8.41
CA HIS A 96 9.51 -5.43 8.19
C HIS A 96 8.67 -6.34 9.08
N TYR A 97 7.87 -7.21 8.46
CA TYR A 97 7.14 -8.27 9.16
C TYR A 97 7.38 -9.62 8.52
N ASP A 98 7.45 -10.64 9.37
CA ASP A 98 7.51 -12.03 8.94
C ASP A 98 6.10 -12.63 8.86
N THR A 99 5.62 -12.86 7.64
CA THR A 99 4.33 -13.49 7.36
C THR A 99 4.43 -14.97 7.01
N SER A 100 5.64 -15.54 7.08
CA SER A 100 5.92 -16.94 6.69
C SER A 100 5.10 -17.95 7.50
N LYS A 101 4.66 -17.59 8.71
CA LYS A 101 3.79 -18.43 9.54
C LYS A 101 2.45 -18.73 8.85
N ALA A 102 1.79 -17.72 8.29
CA ALA A 102 0.49 -17.88 7.64
C ALA A 102 0.62 -18.76 6.39
N GLN A 103 1.69 -18.59 5.62
CA GLN A 103 1.98 -19.45 4.47
C GLN A 103 2.26 -20.90 4.88
N ARG A 104 3.12 -21.12 5.90
CA ARG A 104 3.49 -22.48 6.34
C ARG A 104 2.33 -23.25 6.99
N LEU A 105 1.56 -22.59 7.87
CA LEU A 105 0.50 -23.25 8.63
C LEU A 105 -0.80 -23.34 7.85
N LEU A 106 -1.19 -22.28 7.14
CA LEU A 106 -2.51 -22.18 6.52
C LEU A 106 -2.47 -22.27 4.99
N GLY A 107 -1.27 -22.37 4.39
CA GLY A 107 -1.13 -22.32 2.93
C GLY A 107 -1.53 -20.97 2.34
N TRP A 108 -1.57 -19.91 3.14
CA TRP A 108 -1.98 -18.59 2.68
C TRP A 108 -0.94 -18.00 1.72
N ASP A 109 -1.35 -17.83 0.47
CA ASP A 109 -0.53 -17.30 -0.63
C ASP A 109 -1.23 -16.06 -1.22
N PRO A 110 -1.04 -14.89 -0.61
CA PRO A 110 -1.72 -13.66 -0.99
C PRO A 110 -1.18 -13.10 -2.32
N ARG A 111 -2.02 -12.31 -3.00
CA ARG A 111 -1.63 -11.69 -4.28
C ARG A 111 -0.52 -10.63 -4.08
N PRO A 112 0.28 -10.36 -5.11
CA PRO A 112 1.23 -9.25 -5.09
C PRO A 112 0.55 -7.91 -4.79
N ILE A 113 1.25 -7.03 -4.07
CA ILE A 113 0.74 -5.70 -3.70
C ILE A 113 0.48 -4.83 -4.94
N GLU A 114 1.24 -5.06 -6.03
CA GLU A 114 1.06 -4.36 -7.29
C GLU A 114 -0.32 -4.63 -7.90
N ASP A 115 -0.78 -5.87 -7.89
CA ASP A 115 -2.09 -6.24 -8.42
C ASP A 115 -3.20 -5.60 -7.58
N THR A 116 -3.04 -5.59 -6.25
CA THR A 116 -3.95 -4.91 -5.31
C THR A 116 -4.08 -3.42 -5.64
N VAL A 117 -2.94 -2.73 -5.85
CA VAL A 117 -2.90 -1.30 -6.18
C VAL A 117 -3.58 -1.02 -7.51
N ILE A 118 -3.30 -1.85 -8.53
CA ILE A 118 -3.87 -1.65 -9.87
C ILE A 118 -5.37 -1.91 -9.88
N ASP A 119 -5.83 -2.99 -9.24
CA ASP A 119 -7.26 -3.31 -9.13
C ASP A 119 -8.02 -2.20 -8.41
N ALA A 120 -7.49 -1.71 -7.29
CA ALA A 120 -8.08 -0.59 -6.54
C ALA A 120 -8.17 0.69 -7.39
N ALA A 121 -7.12 1.00 -8.15
CA ALA A 121 -7.10 2.17 -9.02
C ALA A 121 -8.10 2.06 -10.18
N LYS A 122 -8.18 0.91 -10.84
CA LYS A 122 -9.16 0.64 -11.90
C LYS A 122 -10.59 0.76 -11.38
N TYR A 123 -10.88 0.11 -10.25
CA TYR A 123 -12.18 0.22 -9.59
C TYR A 123 -12.56 1.67 -9.30
N THR A 124 -11.62 2.46 -8.77
CA THR A 124 -11.85 3.89 -8.47
C THR A 124 -12.11 4.71 -9.74
N LEU A 125 -11.41 4.43 -10.84
CA LEU A 125 -11.60 5.14 -12.11
C LEU A 125 -12.94 4.78 -12.77
N GLU A 126 -13.36 3.53 -12.68
CA GLU A 126 -14.63 3.03 -13.22
C GLU A 126 -15.84 3.53 -12.41
N ASN A 127 -15.66 3.73 -11.09
CA ASN A 127 -16.74 4.07 -10.16
C ASN A 127 -16.63 5.51 -9.61
N ARG A 128 -15.93 6.40 -10.32
CA ARG A 128 -15.91 7.82 -9.95
C ARG A 128 -17.32 8.39 -10.11
N ALA A 129 -18.02 8.59 -9.00
CA ALA A 129 -19.15 9.49 -8.96
C ALA A 129 -18.64 10.88 -9.40
N GLU A 130 -19.36 11.51 -10.33
CA GLU A 130 -19.18 12.91 -10.67
C GLU A 130 -19.59 13.75 -9.46
N ASP A 131 -18.69 13.92 -8.50
CA ASP A 131 -18.77 14.94 -7.44
C ASP A 131 -18.11 16.26 -7.90
#